data_AF-A0A962HD75-F1
#
_entry.id   AF-A0A962HD75-F1
#
_cell.length_a   1.000
_cell.length_b   1.000
_cell.length_c   1.000
_cell.angle_alpha   90.00
_cell.angle_beta   90.00
_cell.angle_gamma   90.00
#
_symmetry.space_group_name_H-M   'P 1'
#
loop_
_entity.id
_entity.type
_entity.pdbx_description
1 polymer ?
#
loop_
_entity_poly.entity_id
_entity_poly.type
_entity_poly.pdbx_seq_one_letter_code
_entity_poly.pdbx_strand_id
1 'polypeptide(L)'
;MNIQLKLSLILCLLLGGAQAASAEGDDDMFAEYRAMFGDDNPAELVEMQGEELWNAERGPKKVSLATCDFGLGAGVLAGAYAQLPRYFADTGQVMDLESRLLYCMESIQGMDVSALRQHP
;
A
#
# COMPACT_ATOMS: atom_id res chain seq x y z
N MET A 1 -12.80 -62.30 17.76
CA MET A 1 -12.22 -60.95 17.86
C MET A 1 -10.80 -61.02 17.31
N ASN A 2 -10.56 -60.67 16.03
CA ASN A 2 -9.21 -60.45 15.43
C ASN A 2 -9.16 -60.52 13.88
N ILE A 3 -10.24 -60.94 13.19
CA ILE A 3 -10.25 -61.00 11.72
C ILE A 3 -11.08 -59.86 11.11
N GLN A 4 -12.30 -59.62 11.63
CA GLN A 4 -13.15 -58.51 11.17
C GLN A 4 -12.54 -57.12 11.41
N LEU A 5 -11.83 -56.94 12.53
CA LEU A 5 -11.17 -55.67 12.86
C LEU A 5 -9.95 -55.40 11.97
N LYS A 6 -9.27 -56.46 11.49
CA LYS A 6 -8.15 -56.35 10.54
C LYS A 6 -8.63 -56.08 9.12
N LEU A 7 -9.79 -56.62 8.74
CA LEU A 7 -10.38 -56.40 7.41
C LEU A 7 -10.88 -54.95 7.23
N SER A 8 -11.47 -54.36 8.29
CA SER A 8 -11.84 -52.93 8.29
C SER A 8 -10.64 -51.99 8.24
N LEU A 9 -9.51 -52.35 8.85
CA LEU A 9 -8.31 -51.49 8.84
C LEU A 9 -7.62 -51.45 7.46
N ILE A 10 -7.69 -52.56 6.71
CA ILE A 10 -7.11 -52.66 5.36
C ILE A 10 -7.97 -51.92 4.31
N LEU A 11 -9.30 -51.88 4.49
CA LEU A 11 -10.19 -51.17 3.57
C LEU A 11 -10.10 -49.64 3.70
N CYS A 12 -9.74 -49.11 4.88
CA CYS A 12 -9.47 -47.68 5.05
C CYS A 12 -8.12 -47.25 4.46
N LEU A 13 -7.14 -48.15 4.30
CA LEU A 13 -5.87 -47.83 3.64
C LEU A 13 -5.99 -47.72 2.11
N LEU A 14 -7.06 -48.25 1.51
CA LEU A 14 -7.30 -48.18 0.06
C LEU A 14 -8.10 -46.95 -0.37
N LEU A 15 -8.66 -46.17 0.57
CA LEU A 15 -9.38 -44.91 0.28
C LEU A 15 -8.59 -43.65 0.64
N GLY A 16 -7.37 -43.77 1.20
CA GLY A 16 -6.52 -42.63 1.59
C GLY A 16 -5.75 -41.97 0.43
N GLY A 17 -5.98 -42.40 -0.81
CA GLY A 17 -5.27 -41.93 -2.01
C GLY A 17 -6.13 -41.06 -2.93
N ALA A 18 -6.99 -40.18 -2.39
CA ALA A 18 -7.53 -39.09 -3.19
C ALA A 18 -6.45 -38.01 -3.28
N GLN A 19 -5.66 -38.13 -4.34
CA GLN A 19 -4.70 -37.19 -4.89
C GLN A 19 -4.97 -35.74 -4.42
N ALA A 20 -4.04 -35.17 -3.65
CA ALA A 20 -3.88 -33.73 -3.68
C ALA A 20 -3.65 -33.37 -5.16
N ALA A 21 -4.63 -32.72 -5.78
CA ALA A 21 -4.39 -32.09 -7.05
C ALA A 21 -3.35 -31.01 -6.78
N SER A 22 -2.09 -31.31 -7.09
CA SER A 22 -1.10 -30.28 -7.34
C SER A 22 -1.73 -29.39 -8.40
N ALA A 23 -2.06 -28.15 -8.06
CA ALA A 23 -2.21 -27.11 -9.06
C ALA A 23 -0.80 -26.78 -9.57
N GLU A 24 -0.16 -27.75 -10.22
CA GLU A 24 1.02 -27.54 -11.06
C GLU A 24 0.48 -27.43 -12.47
N GLY A 25 0.41 -26.19 -12.98
CA GLY A 25 -0.06 -25.91 -14.32
C GLY A 25 -0.65 -24.52 -14.45
N ASP A 26 0.18 -23.50 -14.24
CA ASP A 26 0.14 -22.28 -15.06
C ASP A 26 1.55 -21.68 -14.96
N ASP A 27 2.44 -22.14 -15.85
CA ASP A 27 3.74 -21.51 -16.06
C ASP A 27 3.47 -20.03 -16.31
N ASP A 28 3.95 -19.19 -15.39
CA ASP A 28 3.70 -17.77 -15.32
C ASP A 28 3.54 -17.10 -16.70
N MET A 29 2.29 -17.02 -17.18
CA MET A 29 1.96 -16.54 -18.52
C MET A 29 2.36 -15.07 -18.73
N PHE A 30 2.69 -14.37 -17.64
CA PHE A 30 3.15 -12.99 -17.63
C PHE A 30 4.66 -12.87 -17.40
N ALA A 31 5.43 -13.96 -17.29
CA ALA A 31 6.87 -13.92 -17.05
C ALA A 31 7.60 -13.14 -18.15
N GLU A 32 7.34 -13.47 -19.41
CA GLU A 32 7.91 -12.76 -20.56
C GLU A 32 7.44 -11.29 -20.56
N TYR A 33 6.14 -11.04 -20.34
CA TYR A 33 5.58 -9.69 -20.27
C TYR A 33 6.25 -8.83 -19.18
N ARG A 34 6.51 -9.39 -17.98
CA ARG A 34 7.22 -8.70 -16.90
C ARG A 34 8.70 -8.51 -17.21
N ALA A 35 9.35 -9.52 -17.82
CA ALA A 35 10.74 -9.41 -18.24
C ALA A 35 10.94 -8.28 -19.29
N MET A 36 9.94 -8.01 -20.12
CA MET A 36 9.96 -6.87 -21.06
C MET A 36 9.92 -5.49 -20.37
N PHE A 37 9.34 -5.37 -19.18
CA PHE A 37 9.46 -4.13 -18.38
C PHE A 37 10.81 -4.03 -17.67
N GLY A 38 11.46 -5.17 -17.41
CA GLY A 38 12.73 -5.20 -16.70
C GLY A 38 12.60 -4.61 -15.30
N ASP A 39 13.58 -3.78 -14.93
CA ASP A 39 13.60 -3.06 -13.65
C ASP A 39 12.93 -1.67 -13.75
N ASP A 40 12.45 -1.26 -14.93
CA ASP A 40 11.92 0.08 -15.15
C ASP A 40 10.44 0.18 -14.76
N ASN A 41 10.09 1.21 -14.00
CA ASN A 41 8.71 1.52 -13.64
C ASN A 41 8.35 2.97 -14.03
N PRO A 42 7.38 3.20 -14.94
CA PRO A 42 6.94 4.54 -15.31
C PRO A 42 6.45 5.41 -14.14
N ALA A 43 6.06 4.80 -13.01
CA ALA A 43 5.67 5.52 -11.80
C ALA A 43 6.83 6.33 -11.19
N GLU A 44 8.08 5.95 -11.43
CA GLU A 44 9.26 6.67 -10.93
C GLU A 44 9.29 8.13 -11.38
N LEU A 45 8.79 8.43 -12.59
CA LEU A 45 8.68 9.81 -13.07
C LEU A 45 7.76 10.66 -12.18
N VAL A 46 6.67 10.06 -11.68
CA VAL A 46 5.72 10.73 -10.79
C VAL A 46 6.26 10.81 -9.38
N GLU A 47 7.01 9.79 -8.93
CA GLU A 47 7.71 9.80 -7.64
C GLU A 47 8.74 10.94 -7.58
N MET A 48 9.56 11.10 -8.63
CA MET A 48 10.51 12.21 -8.73
C MET A 48 9.81 13.58 -8.72
N GLN A 49 8.71 13.73 -9.46
CA GLN A 49 7.89 14.95 -9.41
C GLN A 49 7.34 15.19 -8.01
N GLY A 50 6.91 14.13 -7.31
CA GLY A 50 6.47 14.20 -5.92
C GLY A 50 7.56 14.69 -4.99
N GLU A 51 8.80 14.21 -5.15
CA GLU A 51 9.96 14.66 -4.39
C GLU A 51 10.30 16.14 -4.65
N GLU A 52 10.26 16.57 -5.91
CA GLU A 52 10.44 17.98 -6.26
C GLU A 52 9.37 18.86 -5.58
N LEU A 53 8.10 18.44 -5.65
CA LEU A 53 6.98 19.16 -5.04
C LEU A 53 7.04 19.18 -3.51
N TRP A 54 7.58 18.13 -2.89
CA TRP A 54 7.79 18.05 -1.45
C TRP A 54 8.78 19.10 -0.96
N ASN A 55 9.88 19.29 -1.70
CA ASN A 55 10.96 20.20 -1.35
C ASN A 55 10.75 21.64 -1.83
N ALA A 56 9.89 21.87 -2.83
CA ALA A 56 9.65 23.21 -3.38
C ALA A 56 8.97 24.16 -2.38
N GLU A 57 9.50 25.38 -2.27
CA GLU A 57 8.82 26.47 -1.59
C GLU A 57 7.59 26.92 -2.40
N ARG A 58 6.39 26.73 -1.84
CA ARG A 58 5.14 27.11 -2.51
C ARG A 58 4.18 27.82 -1.57
N GLY A 59 3.06 28.25 -2.16
CA GLY A 59 1.98 28.93 -1.47
C GLY A 59 2.35 30.36 -1.02
N PRO A 60 1.37 31.10 -0.45
CA PRO A 60 1.58 32.45 0.06
C PRO A 60 2.68 32.55 1.12
N LYS A 61 2.92 31.49 1.90
CA LYS A 61 3.95 31.47 2.95
C LYS A 61 5.36 31.17 2.42
N LYS A 62 5.51 30.76 1.15
CA LYS A 62 6.79 30.42 0.50
C LYS A 62 7.64 29.45 1.33
N VAL A 63 7.03 28.34 1.73
CA VAL A 63 7.69 27.28 2.49
C VAL A 63 7.44 25.93 1.83
N SER A 64 8.33 24.97 2.05
CA SER A 64 8.18 23.61 1.56
C SER A 64 7.25 22.76 2.44
N LEU A 65 6.91 21.56 1.98
CA LEU A 65 6.14 20.58 2.76
C LEU A 65 7.02 19.70 3.65
N ALA A 66 8.34 19.90 3.64
CA ALA A 66 9.31 19.07 4.38
C ALA A 66 9.07 18.97 5.89
N THR A 67 8.21 19.83 6.46
CA THR A 67 7.81 19.82 7.88
C THR A 67 6.42 19.24 8.12
N CYS A 68 5.72 18.78 7.09
CA CYS A 68 4.42 18.12 7.22
C CYS A 68 4.56 16.83 8.03
N ASP A 69 3.65 16.62 8.97
CA ASP A 69 3.60 15.42 9.82
C ASP A 69 2.51 14.47 9.30
N PHE A 70 2.91 13.32 8.75
CA PHE A 70 1.99 12.25 8.32
C PHE A 70 1.70 11.22 9.43
N GLY A 71 2.03 11.53 10.67
CA GLY A 71 1.66 10.80 11.88
C GLY A 71 2.80 10.10 12.61
N LEU A 72 4.02 10.20 12.08
CA LEU A 72 5.26 9.69 12.68
C LEU A 72 6.20 10.80 13.16
N GLY A 73 5.76 12.06 13.08
CA GLY A 73 6.54 13.24 13.37
C GLY A 73 6.77 14.10 12.12
N ALA A 74 7.02 15.40 12.35
CA ALA A 74 7.25 16.37 11.29
C ALA A 74 8.39 15.94 10.34
N GLY A 75 8.08 15.84 9.05
CA GLY A 75 9.02 15.49 7.99
C GLY A 75 9.36 14.00 7.87
N VAL A 76 8.80 13.13 8.72
CA VAL A 76 9.07 11.68 8.67
C VAL A 76 8.17 11.00 7.63
N LEU A 77 8.76 10.60 6.50
CA LEU A 77 8.05 9.88 5.42
C LEU A 77 8.14 8.35 5.56
N ALA A 78 9.27 7.83 6.05
CA ALA A 78 9.53 6.40 6.10
C ALA A 78 8.47 5.67 6.95
N GLY A 79 7.71 4.78 6.32
CA GLY A 79 6.66 3.99 6.98
C GLY A 79 5.38 4.77 7.31
N ALA A 80 5.26 6.05 6.92
CA ALA A 80 4.07 6.84 7.20
C ALA A 80 2.86 6.34 6.41
N TYR A 81 3.00 6.13 5.10
CA TYR A 81 1.90 5.69 4.23
C TYR A 81 1.28 4.35 4.68
N ALA A 82 2.10 3.40 5.13
CA ALA A 82 1.65 2.11 5.63
C ALA A 82 0.82 2.18 6.94
N GLN A 83 0.83 3.33 7.61
CA GLN A 83 0.11 3.58 8.87
C GLN A 83 -1.05 4.57 8.70
N LEU A 84 -1.34 4.98 7.47
CA LEU A 84 -2.52 5.76 7.11
C LEU A 84 -3.64 4.82 6.61
N PRO A 85 -4.92 5.20 6.76
CA PRO A 85 -5.41 6.40 7.44
C PRO A 85 -5.29 6.29 8.97
N ARG A 86 -5.12 7.42 9.66
CA ARG A 86 -5.03 7.47 11.13
C ARG A 86 -5.64 8.74 11.73
N TYR A 87 -5.88 8.69 13.04
CA TYR A 87 -6.30 9.85 13.81
C TYR A 87 -5.14 10.83 14.02
N PHE A 88 -5.42 12.12 13.81
CA PHE A 88 -4.52 13.23 14.10
C PHE A 88 -5.15 14.15 15.15
N ALA A 89 -4.40 14.40 16.24
CA ALA A 89 -4.90 15.16 17.38
C ALA A 89 -5.02 16.67 17.10
N ASP A 90 -4.25 17.21 16.15
CA ASP A 90 -4.27 18.62 15.79
C ASP A 90 -5.56 19.02 15.05
N THR A 91 -6.14 18.11 14.27
CA THR A 91 -7.44 18.32 13.59
C THR A 91 -8.61 17.65 14.29
N GLY A 92 -8.34 16.66 15.17
CA GLY A 92 -9.38 15.86 15.80
C GLY A 92 -10.07 14.91 14.81
N GLN A 93 -9.41 14.51 13.73
CA GLN A 93 -10.00 13.72 12.64
C GLN A 93 -9.11 12.54 12.24
N VAL A 94 -9.75 11.49 11.69
CA VAL A 94 -9.04 10.46 10.93
C VAL A 94 -8.83 10.98 9.51
N MET A 95 -7.61 10.90 9.00
CA MET A 95 -7.25 11.35 7.65
C MET A 95 -6.43 10.28 6.92
N ASP A 96 -6.66 10.16 5.62
CA ASP A 96 -5.80 9.49 4.64
C ASP A 96 -4.62 10.41 4.23
N LEU A 97 -3.83 9.96 3.26
CA LEU A 97 -2.66 10.71 2.79
C LEU A 97 -3.10 12.02 2.13
N GLU A 98 -4.10 11.96 1.27
CA GLU A 98 -4.59 13.06 0.46
C GLU A 98 -5.17 14.17 1.35
N SER A 99 -6.05 13.81 2.29
CA SER A 99 -6.63 14.77 3.23
C SER A 99 -5.56 15.40 4.11
N ARG A 100 -4.59 14.60 4.60
CA ARG A 100 -3.49 15.12 5.42
C ARG A 100 -2.56 16.03 4.63
N LEU A 101 -2.30 15.71 3.37
CA LEU A 101 -1.51 16.53 2.46
C LEU A 101 -2.18 17.88 2.19
N LEU A 102 -3.49 17.89 1.90
CA LEU A 102 -4.24 19.14 1.72
C LEU A 102 -4.25 20.00 2.99
N TYR A 103 -4.39 19.36 4.17
CA TYR A 103 -4.25 20.05 5.44
C TYR A 103 -2.87 20.69 5.61
N CYS A 104 -1.78 19.98 5.29
CA CYS A 104 -0.42 20.54 5.33
C CYS A 104 -0.22 21.67 4.31
N MET A 105 -0.73 21.54 3.09
CA MET A 105 -0.67 22.61 2.07
C MET A 105 -1.35 23.90 2.56
N GLU A 106 -2.50 23.78 3.21
CA GLU A 106 -3.22 24.93 3.76
C GLU A 106 -2.54 25.50 5.03
N SER A 107 -2.22 24.64 6.00
CA SER A 107 -1.69 25.08 7.29
C SER A 107 -0.22 25.54 7.21
N ILE A 108 0.64 24.81 6.50
CA ILE A 108 2.08 25.10 6.38
C ILE A 108 2.33 26.09 5.25
N GLN A 109 1.84 25.82 4.03
CA GLN A 109 2.15 26.67 2.85
C GLN A 109 1.17 27.83 2.68
N GLY A 110 0.01 27.79 3.32
CA GLY A 110 -1.04 28.82 3.17
C GLY A 110 -1.83 28.72 1.88
N MET A 111 -1.77 27.58 1.17
CA MET A 111 -2.46 27.41 -0.11
C MET A 111 -3.97 27.30 0.09
N ASP A 112 -4.76 27.94 -0.79
CA ASP A 112 -6.20 27.69 -0.87
C ASP A 112 -6.43 26.36 -1.60
N VAL A 113 -6.99 25.38 -0.87
CA VAL A 113 -7.28 24.04 -1.38
C VAL A 113 -8.79 23.77 -1.46
N SER A 114 -9.62 24.80 -1.31
CA SER A 114 -11.08 24.66 -1.33
C SER A 114 -11.62 24.05 -2.61
N ALA A 115 -11.00 24.34 -3.76
CA ALA A 115 -11.35 23.74 -5.05
C ALA A 115 -10.96 22.26 -5.13
N LEU A 116 -9.85 21.86 -4.52
CA LEU A 116 -9.38 20.46 -4.53
C LEU A 116 -10.28 19.57 -3.68
N ARG A 117 -10.75 20.09 -2.52
CA ARG A 117 -11.66 19.35 -1.63
C ARG A 117 -13.05 19.09 -2.23
N GLN A 118 -13.42 19.77 -3.31
CA GLN A 118 -14.70 19.56 -3.99
C GLN A 118 -14.66 18.34 -4.93
N HIS A 119 -13.46 17.83 -5.24
CA HIS A 119 -13.25 16.67 -6.10
C HIS A 119 -12.36 15.63 -5.37
N PRO A 120 -12.87 15.04 -4.27
CA PRO A 120 -12.14 14.05 -3.50
C PRO A 120 -11.95 12.74 -4.27
#